data_AF-A0AAV4RLH6-F1
#
_entry.id   AF-A0AAV4RLH6-F1
#
_cell.length_a   1.000
_cell.length_b   1.000
_cell.length_c   1.000
_cell.angle_alpha   90.00
_cell.angle_beta   90.00
_cell.angle_gamma   90.00
#
_symmetry.space_group_name_H-M   'P 1'
#
loop_
_entity.id
_entity.type
_entity.pdbx_description
1 polymer ?
#
loop_
_entity_poly.entity_id
_entity_poly.type
_entity_poly.pdbx_seq_one_letter_code
_entity_poly.pdbx_strand_id
1 'polypeptide(L)'
;MHLFESRGDPNQLITSSGAILLFMHELISYVLDYHSLSGWTTNINTRELSLICGNERFYTKSIATAVGHHCAIRSGISEAERCGFNRSRFLSEITPNARNYTAYFLYQMDSNLTFIFHISFAAFLCIRVVEANRSFLVDDIVRALSDVYYQTHYFSFRCPSDLEADSVAYNEQHRFLHSLSDDDGFGDADDD
;
A
#
# COMPACT_ATOMS: atom_id res chain seq x y z
N MET A 1 -9.08 -2.35 -34.75
CA MET A 1 -10.50 -1.96 -34.75
C MET A 1 -10.82 -1.45 -33.35
N HIS A 2 -11.04 -0.14 -33.25
CA HIS A 2 -11.43 0.71 -32.11
C HIS A 2 -10.73 0.52 -30.74
N LEU A 3 -9.71 1.35 -30.54
CA LEU A 3 -9.26 1.86 -29.24
C LEU A 3 -10.44 2.57 -28.55
N PHE A 4 -10.73 2.18 -27.30
CA PHE A 4 -11.65 2.89 -26.42
C PHE A 4 -10.98 4.20 -25.97
N GLU A 5 -11.15 5.27 -26.74
CA GLU A 5 -10.96 6.63 -26.24
C GLU A 5 -12.18 7.03 -25.41
N SER A 6 -12.27 6.52 -24.18
CA SER A 6 -12.96 7.24 -23.11
C SER A 6 -11.93 8.18 -22.49
N ARG A 7 -11.76 9.35 -23.10
CA ARG A 7 -11.04 10.45 -22.44
C ARG A 7 -11.95 10.95 -21.31
N GLY A 8 -11.78 10.35 -20.13
CA GLY A 8 -12.36 10.86 -18.90
C GLY A 8 -12.02 12.33 -18.74
N ASP A 9 -12.88 13.09 -18.05
CA ASP A 9 -12.63 14.50 -17.75
C ASP A 9 -11.23 14.62 -17.11
N PRO A 10 -10.31 15.42 -17.68
CA PRO A 10 -8.98 15.61 -17.10
C PRO A 10 -9.04 16.10 -15.65
N ASN A 11 -10.11 16.78 -15.24
CA ASN A 11 -10.33 17.13 -13.83
C ASN A 11 -10.72 15.92 -12.96
N GLN A 12 -11.40 14.90 -13.51
CA GLN A 12 -11.65 13.62 -12.83
C GLN A 12 -10.38 12.76 -12.75
N LEU A 13 -9.53 12.80 -13.77
CA LEU A 13 -8.24 12.09 -13.80
C LEU A 13 -7.24 12.64 -12.77
N ILE A 14 -7.15 13.97 -12.64
CA ILE A 14 -6.26 14.63 -11.68
C ILE A 14 -6.75 14.39 -10.24
N THR A 15 -8.07 14.43 -10.01
CA THR A 15 -8.65 14.13 -8.69
C THR A 15 -8.52 12.66 -8.31
N SER A 16 -8.68 11.73 -9.26
CA SER A 16 -8.55 10.28 -8.97
C SER A 16 -7.09 9.87 -8.72
N SER A 17 -6.14 10.30 -9.55
CA SER A 17 -4.72 9.97 -9.36
C SER A 17 -4.12 10.63 -8.11
N GLY A 18 -4.48 11.88 -7.83
CA GLY A 18 -4.07 12.59 -6.62
C GLY A 18 -4.62 11.97 -5.34
N ALA A 19 -5.88 11.52 -5.36
CA ALA A 19 -6.51 10.84 -4.23
C ALA A 19 -5.90 9.44 -3.98
N ILE A 20 -5.57 8.66 -5.03
CA ILE A 20 -4.82 7.41 -4.87
C ILE A 20 -3.49 7.69 -4.20
N LEU A 21 -2.74 8.66 -4.72
CA LEU A 21 -1.41 8.95 -4.23
C LEU A 21 -1.46 9.40 -2.76
N LEU A 22 -2.42 10.24 -2.41
CA LEU A 22 -2.66 10.67 -1.03
C LEU A 22 -3.00 9.48 -0.14
N PHE A 23 -3.95 8.64 -0.56
CA PHE A 23 -4.37 7.44 0.18
C PHE A 23 -3.21 6.48 0.44
N MET A 24 -2.45 6.12 -0.61
CA MET A 24 -1.30 5.22 -0.48
C MET A 24 -0.22 5.82 0.41
N HIS A 25 0.03 7.12 0.29
CA HIS A 25 0.96 7.82 1.16
C HIS A 25 0.51 7.74 2.63
N GLU A 26 -0.75 8.08 2.93
CA GLU A 26 -1.28 8.04 4.28
C GLU A 26 -1.20 6.65 4.92
N LEU A 27 -1.50 5.59 4.17
CA LEU A 27 -1.36 4.21 4.64
C LEU A 27 0.10 3.84 4.95
N ILE A 28 1.02 4.16 4.05
CA ILE A 28 2.44 3.87 4.26
C ILE A 28 2.99 4.66 5.45
N SER A 29 2.60 5.93 5.60
CA SER A 29 2.94 6.73 6.79
C SER A 29 2.49 6.04 8.07
N TYR A 30 1.23 5.61 8.13
CA TYR A 30 0.70 4.92 9.30
C TYR A 30 1.51 3.68 9.67
N VAL A 31 1.85 2.84 8.68
CA VAL A 31 2.63 1.62 8.93
C VAL A 31 4.05 1.95 9.41
N LEU A 32 4.72 2.94 8.80
CA LEU A 32 6.05 3.37 9.24
C LEU A 32 6.03 3.91 10.69
N ASP A 33 5.03 4.73 11.02
CA ASP A 33 4.85 5.28 12.37
C ASP A 33 4.58 4.17 13.39
N TYR A 34 3.74 3.17 13.04
CA TYR A 34 3.49 2.00 13.87
C TYR A 34 4.77 1.21 14.18
N HIS A 35 5.67 1.10 13.20
CA HIS A 35 6.99 0.46 13.39
C HIS A 35 8.03 1.38 14.05
N SER A 36 7.63 2.55 14.58
CA SER A 36 8.54 3.54 15.17
C SER A 36 9.65 4.02 14.22
N LEU A 37 9.42 3.91 12.91
CA LEU A 37 10.35 4.34 11.89
C LEU A 37 10.10 5.80 11.54
N SER A 38 10.65 6.68 12.37
CA SER A 38 10.60 8.14 12.17
C SER A 38 11.75 8.65 11.30
N GLY A 39 11.66 9.91 10.86
CA GLY A 39 12.77 10.59 10.17
C GLY A 39 12.90 10.29 8.67
N TRP A 40 11.93 9.59 8.08
CA TRP A 40 11.78 9.56 6.63
C TRP A 40 11.17 10.88 6.15
N THR A 41 11.51 11.29 4.93
CA THR A 41 11.03 12.54 4.33
C THR A 41 10.31 12.21 3.04
N THR A 42 9.18 12.87 2.80
CA THR A 42 8.46 12.79 1.52
C THR A 42 8.59 14.11 0.75
N ASN A 43 8.66 14.02 -0.57
CA ASN A 43 8.48 15.13 -1.49
C ASN A 43 7.03 15.21 -2.02
N ILE A 44 6.14 14.33 -1.56
CA ILE A 44 4.72 14.36 -1.90
C ILE A 44 4.08 15.49 -1.07
N ASN A 45 3.53 16.49 -1.76
CA ASN A 45 2.82 17.59 -1.11
C ASN A 45 1.42 17.15 -0.67
N THR A 46 1.36 16.40 0.44
CA THR A 46 0.11 15.87 0.98
C THR A 46 -0.90 16.96 1.29
N ARG A 47 -0.46 18.14 1.74
CA ARG A 47 -1.34 19.28 2.01
C ARG A 47 -2.06 19.76 0.75
N GLU A 48 -1.33 19.91 -0.35
CA GLU A 48 -1.91 20.32 -1.64
C GLU A 48 -2.86 19.23 -2.17
N LEU A 49 -2.46 17.97 -2.10
CA LEU A 49 -3.31 16.85 -2.48
C LEU A 49 -4.60 16.79 -1.66
N SER A 50 -4.53 16.97 -0.34
CA SER A 50 -5.71 17.02 0.53
C SER A 50 -6.65 18.15 0.14
N LEU A 51 -6.14 19.34 -0.19
CA LEU A 51 -6.97 20.45 -0.65
C LEU A 51 -7.68 20.14 -1.98
N ILE A 52 -6.97 19.52 -2.93
CA ILE A 52 -7.55 19.08 -4.22
C ILE A 52 -8.63 18.01 -3.99
N CYS A 53 -8.43 17.13 -3.00
CA CYS A 53 -9.35 16.04 -2.67
C CYS A 53 -10.42 16.41 -1.62
N GLY A 54 -10.64 17.70 -1.31
CA GLY A 54 -11.69 18.12 -0.38
C GLY A 54 -11.45 17.80 1.09
N ASN A 55 -10.20 17.52 1.49
CA ASN A 55 -9.78 17.05 2.83
C ASN A 55 -10.43 15.73 3.25
N GLU A 56 -10.83 14.89 2.29
CA GLU A 56 -11.28 13.54 2.59
C GLU A 56 -10.10 12.68 3.08
N ARG A 57 -10.35 11.86 4.10
CA ARG A 57 -9.44 10.77 4.50
C ARG A 57 -9.95 9.49 3.87
N PHE A 58 -9.06 8.80 3.16
CA PHE A 58 -9.43 7.64 2.35
C PHE A 58 -9.17 6.31 3.05
N TYR A 59 -8.43 6.30 4.16
CA TYR A 59 -8.16 5.09 4.94
C TYR A 59 -8.82 5.08 6.31
N THR A 60 -9.19 3.89 6.77
CA THR A 60 -9.80 3.63 8.08
C THR A 60 -8.84 2.85 8.98
N LYS A 61 -9.23 2.69 10.25
CA LYS A 61 -8.52 1.79 11.18
C LYS A 61 -8.53 0.34 10.66
N SER A 62 -9.61 -0.13 10.04
CA SER A 62 -9.70 -1.50 9.51
C SER A 62 -8.66 -1.76 8.43
N ILE A 63 -8.53 -0.85 7.46
CA ILE A 63 -7.54 -0.94 6.38
C ILE A 63 -6.14 -0.91 6.98
N ALA A 64 -5.88 0.06 7.85
CA ALA A 64 -4.59 0.21 8.52
C ALA A 64 -4.16 -1.04 9.28
N THR A 65 -5.07 -1.65 10.05
CA THR A 65 -4.83 -2.92 10.76
C THR A 65 -4.52 -4.05 9.78
N ALA A 66 -5.31 -4.19 8.72
CA ALA A 66 -5.13 -5.28 7.75
C ALA A 66 -3.78 -5.20 7.03
N VAL A 67 -3.40 -4.02 6.54
CA VAL A 67 -2.15 -3.83 5.76
C VAL A 67 -0.90 -3.85 6.64
N GLY A 68 -1.01 -3.40 7.89
CA GLY A 68 0.07 -3.42 8.87
C GLY A 68 0.27 -4.79 9.52
N HIS A 69 -0.68 -5.71 9.36
CA HIS A 69 -0.64 -7.00 10.02
C HIS A 69 0.52 -7.87 9.52
N HIS A 70 1.25 -8.50 10.45
CA HIS A 70 2.46 -9.27 10.14
C HIS A 70 2.20 -10.41 9.14
N CYS A 71 1.02 -11.05 9.19
CA CYS A 71 0.64 -12.08 8.23
C CYS A 71 0.36 -11.52 6.84
N ALA A 72 -0.27 -10.34 6.72
CA ALA A 72 -0.51 -9.70 5.43
C ALA A 72 0.81 -9.32 4.76
N ILE A 73 1.73 -8.77 5.55
CA ILE A 73 3.11 -8.48 5.13
C ILE A 73 3.81 -9.77 4.66
N ARG A 74 3.75 -10.85 5.45
CA ARG A 74 4.36 -12.13 5.08
C ARG A 74 3.78 -12.71 3.78
N SER A 75 2.46 -12.65 3.61
CA SER A 75 1.81 -13.09 2.38
C SER A 75 2.23 -12.27 1.17
N GLY A 76 2.30 -10.94 1.30
CA GLY A 76 2.79 -10.05 0.24
C GLY A 76 4.25 -10.34 -0.15
N ILE A 77 5.13 -10.56 0.84
CA ILE A 77 6.52 -10.95 0.60
C ILE A 77 6.60 -12.31 -0.10
N SER A 78 5.88 -13.32 0.40
CA SER A 78 5.90 -14.67 -0.15
C SER A 78 5.46 -14.69 -1.61
N GLU A 79 4.48 -13.86 -1.97
CA GLU A 79 4.06 -13.74 -3.36
C GLU A 79 5.14 -13.07 -4.22
N ALA A 80 5.72 -11.96 -3.76
CA ALA A 80 6.79 -11.30 -4.49
C ALA A 80 7.99 -12.25 -4.70
N GLU A 81 8.36 -13.03 -3.68
CA GLU A 81 9.43 -14.03 -3.74
C GLU A 81 9.09 -15.16 -4.72
N ARG A 82 7.82 -15.58 -4.81
CA ARG A 82 7.35 -16.54 -5.83
C ARG A 82 7.56 -16.02 -7.25
N CYS A 83 7.44 -14.71 -7.46
CA CYS A 83 7.74 -14.04 -8.72
C CYS A 83 9.24 -13.79 -8.94
N GLY A 84 10.11 -14.12 -7.97
CA GLY A 84 11.56 -13.97 -8.05
C GLY A 84 12.13 -12.72 -7.36
N PHE A 85 11.36 -12.05 -6.50
CA PHE A 85 11.85 -10.93 -5.71
C PHE A 85 12.97 -11.40 -4.78
N ASN A 86 14.06 -10.63 -4.73
CA ASN A 86 15.15 -10.87 -3.81
C ASN A 86 15.44 -9.60 -2.99
N ARG A 87 15.18 -9.68 -1.68
CA ARG A 87 15.37 -8.58 -0.73
C ARG A 87 16.81 -8.05 -0.73
N SER A 88 17.79 -8.94 -0.67
CA SER A 88 19.21 -8.55 -0.60
C SER A 88 19.64 -7.81 -1.87
N ARG A 89 19.19 -8.29 -3.03
CA ARG A 89 19.42 -7.62 -4.31
C ARG A 89 18.79 -6.24 -4.29
N PHE A 90 17.50 -6.12 -4.01
CA PHE A 90 16.77 -4.84 -3.97
C PHE A 90 17.51 -3.78 -3.15
N LEU A 91 17.97 -4.14 -1.94
CA LEU A 91 18.68 -3.21 -1.05
C LEU A 91 20.09 -2.86 -1.53
N SER A 92 20.72 -3.68 -2.36
CA SER A 92 22.04 -3.44 -2.95
C SER A 92 22.01 -2.66 -4.27
N GLU A 93 20.85 -2.61 -4.94
CA GLU A 93 20.70 -1.93 -6.23
C GLU A 93 20.85 -0.42 -6.10
N ILE A 94 21.46 0.22 -7.11
CA ILE A 94 21.45 1.69 -7.23
C ILE A 94 20.01 2.21 -7.39
N THR A 95 19.78 3.47 -7.01
CA THR A 95 18.43 4.07 -6.97
C THR A 95 17.58 3.83 -8.22
N PRO A 96 18.05 4.07 -9.46
CA PRO A 96 17.24 3.81 -10.66
C PRO A 96 16.84 2.34 -10.81
N ASN A 97 17.74 1.41 -10.49
CA ASN A 97 17.47 -0.02 -10.56
C ASN A 97 16.49 -0.44 -9.48
N ALA A 98 16.64 0.06 -8.25
CA ALA A 98 15.74 -0.22 -7.15
C ALA A 98 14.30 0.23 -7.48
N ARG A 99 14.14 1.40 -8.11
CA ARG A 99 12.82 1.89 -8.59
C ARG A 99 12.18 0.93 -9.59
N ASN A 100 12.93 0.56 -10.63
CA ASN A 100 12.45 -0.37 -11.66
C ASN A 100 12.14 -1.75 -11.06
N TYR A 101 12.95 -2.20 -10.10
CA TYR A 101 12.77 -3.47 -9.40
C TYR A 101 11.47 -3.45 -8.58
N THR A 102 11.23 -2.39 -7.80
CA THR A 102 9.97 -2.20 -7.06
C THR A 102 8.76 -2.22 -7.98
N ALA A 103 8.75 -1.39 -9.04
CA ALA A 103 7.62 -1.30 -9.95
C ALA A 103 7.35 -2.64 -10.65
N TYR A 104 8.41 -3.35 -11.06
CA TYR A 104 8.28 -4.67 -11.66
C TYR A 104 7.60 -5.66 -10.71
N PHE A 105 8.06 -5.79 -9.46
CA PHE A 105 7.49 -6.79 -8.55
C PHE A 105 6.09 -6.43 -8.07
N LEU A 106 5.79 -5.15 -7.82
CA LEU A 106 4.42 -4.74 -7.51
C LEU A 106 3.44 -5.06 -8.65
N TYR A 107 3.89 -4.96 -9.90
CA TYR A 107 3.06 -5.27 -11.07
C TYR A 107 2.94 -6.78 -11.35
N GLN A 108 3.97 -7.58 -11.02
CA GLN A 108 3.99 -9.02 -11.30
C GLN A 108 3.28 -9.88 -10.26
N MET A 109 2.99 -9.33 -9.07
CA MET A 109 2.16 -10.03 -8.08
C MET A 109 0.79 -10.36 -8.68
N ASP A 110 0.24 -11.53 -8.33
CA ASP A 110 -1.02 -12.01 -8.92
C ASP A 110 -2.16 -11.00 -8.70
N SER A 111 -2.79 -10.56 -9.79
CA SER A 111 -3.91 -9.62 -9.77
C SER A 111 -5.17 -10.18 -9.11
N ASN A 112 -5.26 -11.50 -8.92
CA ASN A 112 -6.34 -12.15 -8.16
C ASN A 112 -6.13 -12.08 -6.65
N LEU A 113 -4.94 -11.67 -6.19
CA LEU A 113 -4.71 -11.44 -4.77
C LEU A 113 -5.37 -10.15 -4.32
N THR A 114 -5.88 -10.17 -3.09
CA THR A 114 -6.41 -8.98 -2.46
C THR A 114 -5.37 -7.87 -2.47
N PHE A 115 -5.80 -6.66 -2.83
CA PHE A 115 -4.91 -5.51 -2.95
C PHE A 115 -4.21 -5.15 -1.60
N ILE A 116 -4.78 -5.59 -0.48
CA ILE A 116 -4.14 -5.59 0.85
C ILE A 116 -2.71 -6.17 0.80
N PHE A 117 -2.46 -7.25 0.06
CA PHE A 117 -1.12 -7.86 -0.01
C PHE A 117 -0.14 -7.04 -0.84
N HIS A 118 -0.61 -6.32 -1.87
CA HIS A 118 0.21 -5.38 -2.62
C HIS A 118 0.63 -4.20 -1.74
N ILE A 119 -0.31 -3.63 -0.98
CA ILE A 119 -0.03 -2.56 -0.02
C ILE A 119 0.92 -3.06 1.08
N SER A 120 0.68 -4.25 1.62
CA SER A 120 1.51 -4.84 2.69
C SER A 120 2.94 -5.11 2.22
N PHE A 121 3.10 -5.58 0.97
CA PHE A 121 4.42 -5.73 0.36
C PHE A 121 5.12 -4.39 0.16
N ALA A 122 4.42 -3.38 -0.34
CA ALA A 122 4.97 -2.02 -0.47
C ALA A 122 5.38 -1.44 0.90
N ALA A 123 4.55 -1.64 1.94
CA ALA A 123 4.87 -1.24 3.31
C ALA A 123 6.13 -1.92 3.83
N PHE A 124 6.29 -3.23 3.56
CA PHE A 124 7.53 -3.94 3.84
C PHE A 124 8.73 -3.33 3.12
N LEU A 125 8.62 -3.00 1.83
CA LEU A 125 9.71 -2.34 1.10
C LEU A 125 10.08 -1.00 1.75
N CYS A 126 9.07 -0.20 2.12
CA CYS A 126 9.26 1.08 2.81
C CYS A 126 10.00 0.91 4.15
N ILE A 127 9.60 -0.06 4.97
CA ILE A 127 10.29 -0.42 6.22
C ILE A 127 11.77 -0.73 5.92
N ARG A 128 12.05 -1.60 4.95
CA ARG A 128 13.42 -2.02 4.64
C ARG A 128 14.29 -0.90 4.10
N VAL A 129 13.75 0.00 3.27
CA VAL A 129 14.55 1.14 2.77
C VAL A 129 14.80 2.17 3.86
N VAL A 130 13.87 2.39 4.79
CA VAL A 130 14.08 3.29 5.93
C VAL A 130 15.15 2.72 6.88
N GLU A 131 15.05 1.44 7.26
CA GLU A 131 16.08 0.76 8.06
C GLU A 131 17.46 0.78 7.40
N ALA A 132 17.53 0.73 6.06
CA ALA A 132 18.77 0.79 5.29
C ALA A 132 19.29 2.21 5.05
N ASN A 133 18.71 3.25 5.65
CA ASN A 133 19.03 4.67 5.42
C ASN A 133 18.87 5.11 3.94
N ARG A 134 17.88 4.54 3.26
CA ARG A 134 17.50 4.84 1.87
C ARG A 134 16.07 5.40 1.78
N SER A 135 15.67 6.20 2.77
CA SER A 135 14.30 6.74 2.91
C SER A 135 13.82 7.54 1.68
N PHE A 136 14.73 8.07 0.86
CA PHE A 136 14.39 8.72 -0.41
C PHE A 136 13.66 7.81 -1.42
N LEU A 137 13.71 6.48 -1.24
CA LEU A 137 12.97 5.52 -2.07
C LEU A 137 11.50 5.35 -1.66
N VAL A 138 11.08 5.81 -0.48
CA VAL A 138 9.69 5.65 0.00
C VAL A 138 8.71 6.26 -0.98
N ASP A 139 8.98 7.49 -1.43
CA ASP A 139 8.17 8.17 -2.44
C ASP A 139 8.08 7.40 -3.76
N ASP A 140 9.16 6.75 -4.19
CA ASP A 140 9.19 5.96 -5.41
C ASP A 140 8.33 4.69 -5.26
N ILE A 141 8.38 4.05 -4.09
CA ILE A 141 7.55 2.88 -3.76
C ILE A 141 6.07 3.28 -3.72
N VAL A 142 5.73 4.38 -3.06
CA VAL A 142 4.35 4.90 -2.97
C VAL A 142 3.79 5.23 -4.36
N ARG A 143 4.58 5.85 -5.23
CA ARG A 143 4.16 6.12 -6.61
C ARG A 143 3.97 4.84 -7.42
N ALA A 144 4.90 3.89 -7.33
CA ALA A 144 4.77 2.61 -8.02
C ALA A 144 3.52 1.84 -7.56
N LEU A 145 3.22 1.82 -6.25
CA LEU A 145 2.00 1.22 -5.71
C LEU A 145 0.74 1.94 -6.24
N SER A 146 0.77 3.27 -6.28
CA SER A 146 -0.32 4.09 -6.80
C SER A 146 -0.59 3.81 -8.28
N ASP A 147 0.47 3.67 -9.08
CA ASP A 147 0.38 3.33 -10.50
C ASP A 147 -0.20 1.93 -10.71
N VAL A 148 0.23 0.95 -9.91
CA VAL A 148 -0.35 -0.40 -9.97
C VAL A 148 -1.83 -0.37 -9.61
N TYR A 149 -2.20 0.29 -8.52
CA TYR A 149 -3.60 0.41 -8.11
C TYR A 149 -4.46 1.09 -9.18
N TYR A 150 -3.94 2.19 -9.75
CA TYR A 150 -4.61 2.89 -10.81
C TYR A 150 -4.79 2.00 -12.04
N GLN A 151 -3.81 1.18 -12.42
CA GLN A 151 -3.93 0.30 -13.59
C GLN A 151 -4.87 -0.87 -13.36
N THR A 152 -4.89 -1.46 -12.16
CA THR A 152 -5.71 -2.64 -11.84
C THR A 152 -7.13 -2.27 -11.41
N HIS A 153 -7.34 -1.08 -10.86
CA HIS A 153 -8.62 -0.61 -10.32
C HIS A 153 -9.09 0.71 -10.96
N TYR A 154 -8.61 1.05 -12.18
CA TYR A 154 -8.90 2.32 -12.87
C TYR A 154 -10.40 2.68 -12.92
N PHE A 155 -11.25 1.68 -13.14
CA PHE A 155 -12.70 1.85 -13.21
C PHE A 155 -13.39 1.79 -11.84
N SER A 156 -12.68 1.40 -10.79
CA SER A 156 -13.17 1.07 -9.46
C SER A 156 -12.69 2.02 -8.37
N PHE A 157 -11.90 3.05 -8.71
CA PHE A 157 -11.35 4.00 -7.72
C PHE A 157 -12.42 4.70 -6.85
N ARG A 158 -13.71 4.58 -7.21
CA ARG A 158 -14.83 5.06 -6.41
C ARG A 158 -15.10 4.30 -5.11
N CYS A 159 -14.42 3.19 -4.80
CA CYS A 159 -14.70 2.45 -3.57
C CYS A 159 -13.44 2.24 -2.71
N PRO A 160 -12.97 3.26 -1.96
CA PRO A 160 -12.39 3.01 -0.64
C PRO A 160 -13.22 2.00 0.18
N SER A 161 -14.53 1.93 -0.07
CA SER A 161 -15.48 0.94 0.46
C SER A 161 -15.16 -0.51 0.11
N ASP A 162 -14.62 -0.80 -1.07
CA ASP A 162 -14.32 -2.18 -1.48
C ASP A 162 -13.08 -2.67 -0.73
N LEU A 163 -12.05 -1.82 -0.66
CA LEU A 163 -10.87 -2.10 0.15
C LEU A 163 -11.20 -2.11 1.64
N GLU A 164 -12.15 -1.28 2.10
CA GLU A 164 -12.69 -1.36 3.47
C GLU A 164 -13.35 -2.70 3.73
N ALA A 165 -14.26 -3.13 2.85
CA ALA A 165 -14.95 -4.40 2.97
C ALA A 165 -13.97 -5.59 2.97
N ASP A 166 -12.99 -5.58 2.07
CA ASP A 166 -11.90 -6.57 2.02
C ASP A 166 -11.08 -6.54 3.31
N SER A 167 -10.81 -5.37 3.88
CA SER A 167 -10.02 -5.23 5.10
C SER A 167 -10.79 -5.70 6.33
N VAL A 168 -12.09 -5.41 6.42
CA VAL A 168 -12.99 -5.93 7.46
C VAL A 168 -13.05 -7.46 7.36
N ALA A 169 -13.31 -8.01 6.17
CA ALA A 169 -13.37 -9.45 5.95
C ALA A 169 -12.03 -10.13 6.28
N TYR A 170 -10.91 -9.54 5.86
CA TYR A 170 -9.58 -10.01 6.23
C TYR A 170 -9.41 -10.04 7.74
N ASN A 171 -9.64 -8.92 8.43
CA ASN A 171 -9.45 -8.82 9.88
C ASN A 171 -10.34 -9.79 10.66
N GLU A 172 -11.61 -9.95 10.26
CA GLU A 172 -12.55 -10.89 10.90
C GLU A 172 -12.10 -12.34 10.71
N GLN A 173 -11.78 -12.73 9.47
CA GLN A 173 -11.28 -14.07 9.18
C GLN A 173 -9.98 -14.35 9.94
N HIS A 174 -9.09 -13.36 10.01
CA HIS A 174 -7.80 -13.50 10.65
C HIS A 174 -7.90 -13.58 12.17
N ARG A 175 -8.79 -12.80 12.78
CA ARG A 175 -9.15 -12.93 14.20
C ARG A 175 -9.69 -14.33 14.51
N PHE A 176 -10.53 -14.89 13.64
CA PHE A 176 -11.02 -16.26 13.81
C PHE A 176 -9.89 -17.30 13.72
N LEU A 177 -8.96 -17.12 12.77
CA LEU A 177 -7.85 -18.05 12.59
C LEU A 177 -6.84 -18.00 13.75
N HIS A 178 -6.50 -16.80 14.24
CA HIS A 178 -5.56 -16.63 15.35
C HIS A 178 -6.17 -16.90 16.73
N SER A 179 -7.47 -16.65 16.92
CA SER A 179 -8.17 -17.05 18.16
C SER A 179 -8.25 -18.58 18.33
N LEU A 180 -8.07 -19.34 17.24
CA LEU A 180 -7.92 -20.79 17.27
C LEU A 180 -6.46 -21.26 17.50
N SER A 181 -5.47 -20.37 17.42
CA SER A 181 -4.04 -20.72 17.39
C SER A 181 -3.14 -20.00 18.41
N ASP A 182 -3.71 -19.42 19.46
CA ASP A 182 -3.04 -18.67 20.54
C ASP A 182 -2.61 -17.22 20.21
N ASP A 183 -3.29 -16.29 20.90
CA ASP A 183 -2.90 -14.96 21.40
C ASP A 183 -1.56 -14.37 20.89
N ASP A 184 -1.63 -13.61 19.79
CA ASP A 184 -0.58 -12.72 19.30
C ASP A 184 -0.59 -11.33 19.97
N GLY A 185 -1.25 -11.18 21.12
CA GLY A 185 -1.15 -9.97 21.96
C GLY A 185 -1.83 -8.73 21.37
N PHE A 186 -2.66 -8.91 20.34
CA PHE A 186 -3.66 -7.91 19.93
C PHE A 186 -4.84 -7.96 20.88
N GLY A 187 -4.57 -7.73 22.17
CA GLY A 187 -5.60 -7.46 23.14
C GLY A 187 -6.35 -6.23 22.66
N ASP A 188 -7.61 -6.45 22.27
CA ASP A 188 -8.63 -5.41 22.26
C ASP A 188 -8.46 -4.67 23.59
N ALA A 189 -7.95 -3.44 23.53
CA ALA A 189 -8.19 -2.50 24.60
C ALA A 189 -9.70 -2.24 24.53
N ASP A 190 -10.44 -3.07 25.25
CA ASP A 190 -11.76 -2.75 25.73
C ASP A 190 -11.62 -1.41 26.47
N ASP A 191 -11.96 -0.33 25.78
CA ASP A 191 -12.18 0.97 26.39
C ASP A 191 -13.46 0.86 27.24
N ASP A 192 -13.28 0.68 28.55
CA ASP A 192 -14.25 1.03 29.60
C ASP A 192 -14.62 2.53 29.57
#